data_AF-A0AB39V6I9-F1
#
_entry.id   AF-A0AB39V6I9-F1
#
_cell.length_a   1.000
_cell.length_b   1.000
_cell.length_c   1.000
_cell.angle_alpha   90.00
_cell.angle_beta   90.00
_cell.angle_gamma   90.00
#
_symmetry.space_group_name_H-M   'P 1'
#
loop_
_entity.id
_entity.type
_entity.pdbx_description
1 polymer ?
#
loop_
_entity_poly.entity_id
_entity_poly.type
_entity_poly.pdbx_seq_one_letter_code
_entity_poly.pdbx_strand_id
1 'polypeptide(L)'
;MIEQNNVNNSNNVVKIVLAAVIGFLLLILLAVGIIYIVSTQNKISKLEKEQQEVMKRQLEAQNMASIQTVPQLQPQPVQQQQSQPVKKEAKKTQNTEKDSQSSEPVIFYIDGSEDEDGIVSVRLEPKEGSELIADLSNGEPVEYLGRKGEWYYIKYDGGKGYVPKSGLKR
;
A
#
# COMPACT_ATOMS: atom_id res chain seq x y z
N MET A 1 -4.39 -38.93 -57.90
CA MET A 1 -4.40 -37.46 -57.69
C MET A 1 -5.29 -37.08 -56.50
N ILE A 2 -5.00 -37.57 -55.27
CA ILE A 2 -5.84 -37.30 -54.08
C ILE A 2 -5.04 -36.67 -52.91
N GLU A 3 -3.71 -36.65 -52.99
CA GLU A 3 -2.84 -36.20 -51.88
C GLU A 3 -2.96 -34.69 -51.52
N GLN A 4 -3.21 -33.83 -52.52
CA GLN A 4 -3.09 -32.37 -52.37
C GLN A 4 -4.32 -31.69 -51.75
N ASN A 5 -5.39 -32.42 -51.41
CA ASN A 5 -6.63 -31.86 -50.81
C ASN A 5 -6.71 -32.10 -49.27
N ASN A 6 -5.86 -32.97 -48.73
CA ASN A 6 -5.82 -33.28 -47.30
C ASN A 6 -4.89 -32.32 -46.52
N VAL A 7 -3.79 -31.90 -47.16
CA VAL A 7 -2.73 -31.06 -46.53
C VAL A 7 -3.17 -29.60 -46.33
N ASN A 8 -3.97 -29.06 -47.25
CA ASN A 8 -4.56 -27.73 -47.18
C ASN A 8 -5.67 -27.64 -46.13
N ASN A 9 -6.45 -28.71 -45.91
CA ASN A 9 -7.44 -28.71 -44.83
C ASN A 9 -6.77 -28.79 -43.45
N SER A 10 -5.76 -29.66 -43.28
CA SER A 10 -5.02 -29.76 -42.02
C SER A 10 -4.33 -28.45 -41.64
N ASN A 11 -3.75 -27.72 -42.60
CA ASN A 11 -3.13 -26.42 -42.34
C ASN A 11 -4.13 -25.36 -41.86
N ASN A 12 -5.36 -25.38 -42.37
CA ASN A 12 -6.41 -24.44 -41.92
C ASN A 12 -6.91 -24.81 -40.53
N VAL A 13 -7.09 -26.10 -40.24
CA VAL A 13 -7.46 -26.59 -38.92
C VAL A 13 -6.39 -26.25 -37.88
N VAL A 14 -5.11 -26.46 -38.19
CA VAL A 14 -3.98 -26.13 -37.28
C VAL A 14 -3.95 -24.64 -36.96
N LYS A 15 -4.18 -23.76 -37.94
CA LYS A 15 -4.26 -22.30 -37.73
C LYS A 15 -5.43 -21.90 -36.83
N ILE A 16 -6.60 -22.50 -37.03
CA ILE A 16 -7.80 -22.24 -36.22
C ILE A 16 -7.57 -22.70 -34.76
N VAL A 17 -7.01 -23.89 -34.58
CA VAL A 17 -6.68 -24.42 -33.24
C VAL A 17 -5.64 -23.54 -32.55
N LEU A 18 -4.59 -23.12 -33.25
CA LEU A 18 -3.57 -22.23 -32.70
C LEU A 18 -4.13 -20.87 -32.28
N ALA A 19 -5.00 -20.27 -33.10
CA ALA A 19 -5.67 -19.02 -32.77
C ALA A 19 -6.60 -19.17 -31.55
N ALA A 20 -7.32 -20.30 -31.43
CA ALA A 20 -8.16 -20.59 -30.27
C ALA A 20 -7.34 -20.75 -28.99
N VAL A 21 -6.20 -21.45 -29.05
CA VAL A 21 -5.31 -21.63 -27.90
C VAL A 21 -4.70 -20.31 -27.43
N ILE A 22 -4.19 -19.49 -28.36
CA ILE A 22 -3.62 -18.17 -28.05
C ILE A 22 -4.71 -17.24 -27.47
N GLY A 23 -5.89 -17.22 -28.08
CA GLY A 23 -7.02 -16.43 -27.59
C GLY A 23 -7.46 -16.84 -26.19
N PHE A 24 -7.50 -18.14 -25.91
CA PHE A 24 -7.86 -18.65 -24.59
C PHE A 24 -6.81 -18.32 -23.53
N LEU A 25 -5.52 -18.39 -23.87
CA LEU A 25 -4.43 -17.97 -22.98
C LEU A 25 -4.53 -16.49 -22.59
N LEU A 26 -4.82 -15.61 -23.56
CA LEU A 26 -5.02 -14.17 -23.28
C LEU A 26 -6.24 -13.93 -22.39
N LEU A 27 -7.32 -14.68 -22.59
CA LEU A 27 -8.55 -14.56 -21.80
C LEU A 27 -8.33 -15.02 -20.35
N ILE A 28 -7.56 -16.10 -20.14
CA ILE A 28 -7.15 -16.55 -18.80
C ILE A 28 -6.33 -15.48 -18.09
N LEU A 29 -5.36 -14.87 -18.76
CA LEU A 29 -4.52 -13.82 -18.15
C LEU A 29 -5.35 -12.61 -17.69
N LEU A 30 -6.34 -12.19 -18.50
CA LEU A 30 -7.27 -11.13 -18.13
C LEU A 30 -8.17 -11.54 -16.96
N ALA A 31 -8.70 -12.77 -16.96
CA ALA A 31 -9.54 -13.28 -15.88
C ALA A 31 -8.79 -13.36 -14.54
N VAL A 32 -7.54 -13.85 -14.55
CA VAL A 32 -6.68 -13.91 -13.35
C VAL A 32 -6.40 -12.51 -12.81
N GLY A 33 -6.14 -11.53 -13.69
CA GLY A 33 -5.96 -10.14 -13.30
C GLY A 33 -7.20 -9.55 -12.60
N ILE A 34 -8.40 -9.81 -13.13
CA ILE A 34 -9.66 -9.35 -12.53
C ILE A 34 -9.88 -10.01 -11.15
N ILE A 35 -9.67 -11.32 -11.05
CA ILE A 35 -9.81 -12.07 -9.79
C ILE A 35 -8.85 -11.52 -8.71
N TYR A 36 -7.60 -11.22 -9.09
CA TYR A 36 -6.60 -10.65 -8.19
C TYR A 36 -7.04 -9.29 -7.61
N ILE A 37 -7.56 -8.39 -8.46
CA ILE A 37 -8.06 -7.07 -8.04
C ILE A 37 -9.24 -7.20 -7.07
N VAL A 38 -10.23 -8.04 -7.41
CA VAL A 38 -11.43 -8.26 -6.55
C VAL A 38 -11.04 -8.89 -5.22
N SER A 39 -10.11 -9.84 -5.22
CA SER A 39 -9.63 -10.51 -3.99
C SER A 39 -8.94 -9.53 -3.02
N THR A 40 -8.32 -8.47 -3.56
CA THR A 40 -7.67 -7.42 -2.77
C THR A 40 -8.71 -6.49 -2.14
N GLN A 41 -9.77 -6.14 -2.88
CA GLN A 41 -10.86 -5.29 -2.39
C GLN A 41 -11.68 -5.94 -1.26
N ASN A 42 -11.83 -7.27 -1.29
CA ASN A 42 -12.59 -8.00 -0.28
C ASN A 42 -12.00 -7.86 1.15
N LYS A 43 -10.70 -7.55 1.28
CA LYS A 43 -10.03 -7.35 2.58
C LYS A 43 -10.09 -5.91 3.10
N ILE A 44 -10.26 -4.93 2.20
CA ILE A 44 -10.20 -3.49 2.53
C ILE A 44 -11.47 -3.01 3.24
N SER A 45 -12.64 -3.55 2.88
CA SER A 45 -13.94 -3.11 3.42
C SER A 45 -14.15 -3.36 4.91
N LYS A 46 -13.38 -4.30 5.51
CA LYS A 46 -13.49 -4.67 6.93
C LYS A 46 -12.64 -3.76 7.83
N LEU A 47 -11.51 -3.27 7.32
CA LEU A 47 -10.54 -2.52 8.11
C LEU A 47 -10.94 -1.05 8.31
N GLU A 48 -11.67 -0.45 7.36
CA GLU A 48 -12.14 0.94 7.45
C GLU A 48 -13.22 1.14 8.53
N LYS A 49 -14.11 0.16 8.71
CA LYS A 49 -15.21 0.26 9.69
C LYS A 49 -14.71 0.20 11.13
N GLU A 50 -13.73 -0.65 11.43
CA GLU A 50 -13.16 -0.79 12.78
C GLU A 50 -12.36 0.47 13.17
N GLN A 51 -11.56 1.02 12.25
CA GLN A 51 -10.83 2.28 12.45
C GLN A 51 -11.78 3.46 12.70
N GLN A 52 -12.89 3.54 11.97
CA GLN A 52 -13.87 4.63 12.11
C GLN A 52 -14.63 4.56 13.45
N GLU A 53 -14.94 3.35 13.93
CA GLU A 53 -15.57 3.17 15.23
C GLU A 53 -14.62 3.49 16.39
N VAL A 54 -13.34 3.13 16.28
CA VAL A 54 -12.30 3.49 17.26
C VAL A 54 -12.10 5.01 17.32
N MET A 55 -12.04 5.69 16.16
CA MET A 55 -11.91 7.14 16.10
C MET A 55 -13.11 7.85 16.73
N LYS A 56 -14.33 7.33 16.50
CA LYS A 56 -15.56 7.87 17.09
C LYS A 56 -15.59 7.69 18.61
N ARG A 57 -15.21 6.51 19.13
CA ARG A 57 -15.13 6.25 20.57
C ARG A 57 -14.10 7.14 21.27
N GLN A 58 -12.97 7.43 20.63
CA GLN A 58 -11.97 8.37 21.17
C GLN A 58 -12.48 9.82 21.20
N LEU A 59 -13.20 10.25 20.16
CA LEU A 59 -13.81 11.59 20.12
C LEU A 59 -14.91 11.75 21.18
N GLU A 60 -15.70 10.71 21.43
CA GLU A 60 -16.72 10.68 22.48
C GLU A 60 -16.09 10.65 23.88
N ALA A 61 -15.03 9.86 24.11
CA ALA A 61 -14.31 9.81 25.39
C ALA A 61 -13.66 11.15 25.76
N GLN A 62 -13.11 11.88 24.78
CA GLN A 62 -12.58 13.22 25.01
C GLN A 62 -13.67 14.24 25.38
N ASN A 63 -14.87 14.12 24.82
CA ASN A 63 -15.99 15.02 25.12
C ASN A 63 -16.69 14.72 26.46
N MET A 64 -16.47 13.53 27.06
CA MET A 64 -17.04 13.14 28.37
C MET A 64 -16.12 13.42 29.56
N ALA A 65 -14.82 13.68 29.33
CA ALA A 65 -13.84 13.91 30.39
C ALA A 65 -13.88 15.33 31.02
N SER A 66 -14.80 16.21 30.59
CA SER A 66 -14.78 17.63 30.96
C SER A 66 -15.69 18.06 32.13
N ILE A 67 -16.31 17.15 32.92
CA ILE A 67 -17.22 17.58 34.01
C ILE A 67 -16.99 16.81 35.33
N GLN A 68 -16.03 17.24 36.17
CA GLN A 68 -16.21 17.62 37.60
C GLN A 68 -14.89 17.78 38.40
N THR A 69 -14.85 18.85 39.21
CA THR A 69 -13.73 19.37 40.00
C THR A 69 -14.08 19.37 41.49
N VAL A 70 -13.17 18.95 42.40
CA VAL A 70 -13.16 19.31 43.83
C VAL A 70 -11.69 19.50 44.30
N PRO A 71 -11.30 20.51 45.11
CA PRO A 71 -9.90 20.84 45.39
C PRO A 71 -9.32 20.23 46.68
N GLN A 72 -8.08 19.73 46.67
CA GLN A 72 -7.25 19.55 47.87
C GLN A 72 -5.74 19.75 47.61
N LEU A 73 -5.07 20.55 48.46
CA LEU A 73 -3.63 20.90 48.41
C LEU A 73 -2.71 19.80 48.98
N GLN A 74 -1.61 19.44 48.28
CA GLN A 74 -0.20 19.34 48.74
C GLN A 74 0.75 18.78 47.62
N PRO A 75 2.09 19.01 47.67
CA PRO A 75 2.95 19.08 46.48
C PRO A 75 3.87 17.87 46.21
N GLN A 76 3.94 17.36 44.96
CA GLN A 76 4.99 16.45 44.41
C GLN A 76 5.08 16.54 42.85
N PRO A 77 6.18 16.10 42.19
CA PRO A 77 6.88 16.86 41.16
C PRO A 77 6.40 16.66 39.71
N VAL A 78 6.79 17.66 38.90
CA VAL A 78 6.54 17.91 37.47
C VAL A 78 6.73 16.70 36.56
N GLN A 79 5.73 16.40 35.72
CA GLN A 79 5.94 15.92 34.34
C GLN A 79 4.94 16.58 33.37
N GLN A 80 5.47 16.95 32.22
CA GLN A 80 4.99 17.98 31.30
C GLN A 80 3.93 17.44 30.32
N GLN A 81 2.87 18.22 30.08
CA GLN A 81 2.27 18.32 28.74
C GLN A 81 1.59 19.68 28.54
N GLN A 82 1.95 20.29 27.40
CA GLN A 82 1.64 21.64 26.98
C GLN A 82 0.16 21.84 26.64
N SER A 83 -0.35 22.97 27.12
CA SER A 83 -1.61 23.57 26.73
C SER A 83 -1.53 24.14 25.31
N GLN A 84 -2.65 23.99 24.59
CA GLN A 84 -2.99 24.58 23.30
C GLN A 84 -2.88 26.12 23.27
N PRO A 85 -3.20 26.75 22.13
CA PRO A 85 -4.48 27.46 22.19
C PRO A 85 -5.41 27.19 21.00
N VAL A 86 -6.69 27.03 21.33
CA VAL A 86 -7.84 27.14 20.45
C VAL A 86 -7.95 28.58 19.92
N LYS A 87 -8.11 28.81 18.60
CA LYS A 87 -9.41 29.15 17.94
C LYS A 87 -9.23 29.81 16.55
N LYS A 88 -10.15 29.44 15.66
CA LYS A 88 -10.74 30.17 14.50
C LYS A 88 -10.18 29.96 13.08
N GLU A 89 -11.08 29.36 12.27
CA GLU A 89 -11.64 29.95 11.04
C GLU A 89 -10.98 29.61 9.68
N ALA A 90 -11.86 29.55 8.68
CA ALA A 90 -11.69 28.89 7.39
C ALA A 90 -10.81 29.65 6.40
N LYS A 91 -9.96 28.95 5.64
CA LYS A 91 -9.86 29.08 4.17
C LYS A 91 -8.84 28.09 3.56
N LYS A 92 -9.36 27.28 2.64
CA LYS A 92 -8.93 27.09 1.25
C LYS A 92 -7.41 27.08 0.93
N THR A 93 -7.07 25.97 0.26
CA THR A 93 -6.07 25.82 -0.83
C THR A 93 -4.61 25.68 -0.43
N GLN A 94 -4.03 24.54 -0.77
CA GLN A 94 -3.04 24.34 -1.85
C GLN A 94 -2.39 22.97 -1.60
N ASN A 95 -2.19 22.07 -2.56
CA ASN A 95 -2.47 22.07 -3.98
C ASN A 95 -2.50 20.63 -4.48
N THR A 96 -3.29 20.46 -5.53
CA THR A 96 -3.15 19.43 -6.55
C THR A 96 -1.72 19.42 -7.11
N GLU A 97 -1.10 18.25 -7.10
CA GLU A 97 -0.22 17.79 -8.18
C GLU A 97 -0.63 16.33 -8.44
N LYS A 98 -1.77 16.07 -9.10
CA LYS A 98 -1.86 15.96 -10.56
C LYS A 98 -0.82 16.80 -11.30
N ASP A 99 0.40 16.29 -11.35
CA ASP A 99 1.24 16.50 -12.50
C ASP A 99 1.09 15.25 -13.40
N SER A 100 0.43 15.45 -14.53
CA SER A 100 0.51 14.52 -15.64
C SER A 100 1.70 14.97 -16.46
N GLN A 101 2.91 14.50 -16.13
CA GLN A 101 4.05 14.62 -17.02
C GLN A 101 5.14 13.59 -16.69
N SER A 102 5.42 12.71 -17.66
CA SER A 102 6.51 11.72 -17.71
C SER A 102 6.38 10.50 -16.77
N SER A 103 5.81 9.44 -17.30
CA SER A 103 5.53 8.15 -16.65
C SER A 103 6.76 7.27 -16.43
N GLU A 104 7.89 7.83 -16.02
CA GLU A 104 9.05 7.02 -15.63
C GLU A 104 8.97 6.71 -14.13
N PRO A 105 9.11 5.43 -13.73
CA PRO A 105 9.07 5.04 -12.33
C PRO A 105 10.28 5.63 -11.60
N VAL A 106 10.05 6.20 -10.41
CA VAL A 106 11.15 6.64 -9.54
C VAL A 106 11.68 5.40 -8.81
N ILE A 107 12.84 4.91 -9.26
CA ILE A 107 13.47 3.72 -8.68
C ILE A 107 14.34 4.11 -7.48
N PHE A 108 14.18 3.36 -6.40
CA PHE A 108 15.04 3.35 -5.22
C PHE A 108 15.60 1.94 -5.03
N TYR A 109 16.60 1.81 -4.17
CA TYR A 109 17.18 0.54 -3.79
C TYR A 109 17.00 0.31 -2.30
N ILE A 110 16.73 -0.94 -1.92
CA ILE A 110 16.70 -1.35 -0.52
C ILE A 110 18.08 -1.10 0.10
N ASP A 111 18.09 -0.51 1.28
CA ASP A 111 19.27 -0.28 2.08
C ASP A 111 19.17 -1.05 3.40
N GLY A 112 19.63 -2.29 3.36
CA GLY A 112 19.71 -3.16 4.55
C GLY A 112 21.05 -3.06 5.27
N SER A 113 21.86 -2.03 5.02
CA SER A 113 23.21 -1.93 5.59
C SER A 113 23.24 -1.75 7.12
N GLU A 114 22.10 -1.39 7.71
CA GLU A 114 21.90 -1.29 9.16
C GLU A 114 21.61 -2.66 9.82
N ASP A 115 21.19 -3.65 9.04
CA ASP A 115 20.76 -4.97 9.53
C ASP A 115 21.84 -6.04 9.24
N GLU A 116 22.08 -6.95 10.19
CA GLU A 116 23.12 -8.00 10.05
C GLU A 116 22.87 -8.92 8.83
N ASP A 117 21.58 -9.17 8.54
CA ASP A 117 21.17 -10.03 7.43
C ASP A 117 21.06 -9.28 6.10
N GLY A 118 21.17 -7.95 6.10
CA GLY A 118 20.96 -7.13 4.90
C GLY A 118 19.51 -7.12 4.40
N ILE A 119 18.55 -7.39 5.28
CA ILE A 119 17.13 -7.58 4.94
C ILE A 119 16.30 -6.43 5.50
N VAL A 120 15.46 -5.84 4.67
CA VAL A 120 14.46 -4.85 5.10
C VAL A 120 13.06 -5.43 4.96
N SER A 121 12.33 -5.52 6.07
CA SER A 121 10.96 -6.03 6.07
C SER A 121 9.95 -4.98 5.63
N VAL A 122 9.05 -5.39 4.73
CA VAL A 122 7.91 -4.61 4.25
C VAL A 122 6.71 -4.83 5.16
N ARG A 123 6.04 -3.75 5.53
CA ARG A 123 4.88 -3.75 6.41
C ARG A 123 3.59 -3.39 5.68
N LEU A 124 2.48 -3.93 6.18
CA LEU A 124 1.15 -3.62 5.66
C LEU A 124 0.73 -2.17 5.99
N GLU A 125 1.08 -1.68 7.18
CA GLU A 125 0.78 -0.33 7.65
C GLU A 125 2.05 0.41 8.09
N PRO A 126 2.07 1.76 8.01
CA PRO A 126 3.20 2.59 8.40
C PRO A 126 3.25 2.77 9.93
N LYS A 127 3.36 1.66 10.66
CA LYS A 127 3.49 1.63 12.11
C LYS A 127 4.42 0.50 12.53
N GLU A 128 5.14 0.73 13.62
CA GLU A 128 5.90 -0.31 14.30
C GLU A 128 4.93 -1.40 14.80
N GLY A 129 5.29 -2.67 14.60
CA GLY A 129 4.46 -3.82 14.96
C GLY A 129 3.31 -4.15 13.98
N SER A 130 3.20 -3.45 12.83
CA SER A 130 2.34 -3.91 11.74
C SER A 130 2.83 -5.24 11.17
N GLU A 131 1.88 -6.02 10.62
CA GLU A 131 2.14 -7.29 9.94
C GLU A 131 3.22 -7.13 8.87
N LEU A 132 4.21 -8.03 8.92
CA LEU A 132 5.25 -8.15 7.90
C LEU A 132 4.67 -8.94 6.73
N ILE A 133 4.78 -8.38 5.53
CA ILE A 133 4.19 -8.97 4.32
C ILE A 133 5.22 -9.42 3.30
N ALA A 134 6.47 -8.95 3.43
CA ALA A 134 7.61 -9.38 2.62
C ALA A 134 8.92 -8.98 3.30
N ASP A 135 10.00 -9.61 2.87
CA ASP A 135 11.37 -9.30 3.23
C ASP A 135 12.15 -9.04 1.95
N LEU A 136 12.82 -7.89 1.87
CA LEU A 136 13.56 -7.48 0.67
C LEU A 136 15.05 -7.43 0.97
N SER A 137 15.85 -7.87 0.00
CA SER A 137 17.30 -7.92 0.16
C SER A 137 17.94 -6.58 -0.19
N ASN A 138 19.04 -6.23 0.47
CA ASN A 138 19.81 -5.02 0.16
C ASN A 138 20.17 -4.94 -1.33
N GLY A 139 19.93 -3.76 -1.92
CA GLY A 139 20.16 -3.51 -3.34
C GLY A 139 19.01 -3.92 -4.26
N GLU A 140 17.93 -4.49 -3.75
CA GLU A 140 16.75 -4.80 -4.56
C GLU A 140 16.07 -3.50 -5.05
N PRO A 141 15.76 -3.37 -6.36
CA PRO A 141 15.12 -2.18 -6.89
C PRO A 141 13.63 -2.16 -6.56
N VAL A 142 13.15 -1.01 -6.09
CA VAL A 142 11.73 -0.79 -5.77
C VAL A 142 11.24 0.53 -6.38
N GLU A 143 9.96 0.56 -6.74
CA GLU A 143 9.31 1.76 -7.27
C GLU A 143 8.72 2.57 -6.12
N TYR A 144 9.14 3.82 -5.98
CA TYR A 144 8.61 4.74 -4.98
C TYR A 144 7.22 5.24 -5.38
N LEU A 145 6.25 5.05 -4.50
CA LEU A 145 4.85 5.44 -4.72
C LEU A 145 4.40 6.61 -3.83
N GLY A 146 5.11 6.89 -2.74
CA GLY A 146 4.77 7.99 -1.85
C GLY A 146 5.39 7.88 -0.45
N ARG A 147 5.07 8.84 0.40
CA ARG A 147 5.57 8.93 1.78
C ARG A 147 4.41 9.16 2.74
N LYS A 148 4.48 8.54 3.93
CA LYS A 148 3.60 8.81 5.05
C LYS A 148 4.40 8.86 6.36
N GLY A 149 4.71 10.06 6.83
CA GLY A 149 5.58 10.25 8.00
C GLY A 149 7.01 9.77 7.72
N GLU A 150 7.51 8.87 8.55
CA GLU A 150 8.84 8.26 8.41
C GLU A 150 8.82 6.94 7.62
N TRP A 151 7.74 6.69 6.87
CA TRP A 151 7.55 5.51 6.03
C TRP A 151 7.45 5.89 4.56
N TYR A 152 8.02 5.04 3.71
CA TYR A 152 7.86 5.10 2.27
C TYR A 152 6.95 3.98 1.79
N TYR A 153 6.00 4.35 0.93
CA TYR A 153 5.14 3.41 0.24
C TYR A 153 5.81 3.04 -1.08
N ILE A 154 6.07 1.74 -1.24
CA ILE A 154 6.83 1.21 -2.36
C ILE A 154 6.04 0.12 -3.08
N LYS A 155 6.42 -0.14 -4.33
CA LYS A 155 6.04 -1.33 -5.08
C LYS A 155 7.29 -2.16 -5.35
N TYR A 156 7.18 -3.43 -5.04
CA TYR A 156 8.19 -4.46 -5.21
C TYR A 156 7.56 -5.63 -6.00
N ASP A 157 8.35 -6.65 -6.36
CA ASP A 157 7.86 -7.75 -7.21
C ASP A 157 6.64 -8.48 -6.61
N GLY A 158 6.62 -8.63 -5.28
CA GLY A 158 5.54 -9.28 -4.54
C GLY A 158 4.34 -8.40 -4.17
N GLY A 159 4.32 -7.11 -4.53
CA GLY A 159 3.17 -6.25 -4.27
C GLY A 159 3.53 -4.82 -3.85
N LYS A 160 2.79 -4.28 -2.88
CA LYS A 160 2.97 -2.92 -2.37
C LYS A 160 2.92 -2.91 -0.86
N GLY A 161 3.73 -2.06 -0.24
CA GLY A 161 3.78 -1.96 1.21
C GLY A 161 4.63 -0.80 1.68
N TYR A 162 4.80 -0.74 3.00
CA TYR A 162 5.52 0.33 3.67
C TYR A 162 6.87 -0.16 4.17
N VAL A 163 7.91 0.62 3.91
CA VAL A 163 9.25 0.42 4.47
C VAL A 163 9.68 1.66 5.26
N PRO A 164 10.48 1.52 6.32
CA PRO A 164 11.07 2.66 7.01
C PRO A 164 11.91 3.49 6.04
N LYS A 165 11.95 4.81 6.25
CA LYS A 165 12.74 5.72 5.42
C LYS A 165 14.25 5.38 5.42
N SER A 166 14.78 4.84 6.52
CA SER A 166 16.18 4.38 6.60
C SER A 166 16.47 3.19 5.69
N GLY A 167 15.47 2.36 5.40
CA GLY A 167 15.61 1.16 4.59
C GLY A 167 15.64 1.39 3.07
N LEU A 168 15.70 2.64 2.61
CA LEU A 168 15.81 2.98 1.18
C LEU A 168 16.92 3.99 0.92
N LYS A 169 17.68 3.72 -0.14
CA LYS A 169 18.64 4.65 -0.75
C LYS A 169 18.29 4.91 -2.21
N ARG A 170 18.76 6.06 -2.70
CA ARG A 170 18.60 6.47 -4.09
C ARG A 170 19.85 6.18 -4.90
#